data_AF-A0A3C1NCF8-F1
#
_entry.id   AF-A0A3C1NCF8-F1
#
_cell.length_a   1.000
_cell.length_b   1.000
_cell.length_c   1.000
_cell.angle_alpha   90.00
_cell.angle_beta   90.00
_cell.angle_gamma   90.00
#
_symmetry.space_group_name_H-M   'P 1'
#
loop_
_entity.id
_entity.type
_entity.pdbx_description
1 polymer ?
#
loop_
_entity_poly.entity_id
_entity_poly.type
_entity_poly.pdbx_seq_one_letter_code
_entity_poly.pdbx_strand_id
1 'polypeptide(L)'
;YNHNLDTSPEFYGEIVTTRTYQDRLDTLARVRSAGLQVCCGGIIGMGESVEDRARLLQTLANLKPHPESVPVNALAAVPGTPLQDRPPVDPLDLVRMVATARILMPLSRVRLSAGRRALSKEAQILCFLAGANSIFHGDKLLTTANNDAADDLALIEEAGLRVQPHPLLLLRSESAVPAEVKA
;
A
#
# COMPACT_ATOMS: atom_id res chain seq x y z
N TYR A 1 7.07 8.08 7.57
CA TYR A 1 8.34 7.58 7.02
C TYR A 1 8.13 6.21 6.43
N ASN A 2 8.68 5.91 5.24
CA ASN A 2 8.54 4.61 4.58
C ASN A 2 9.71 3.70 4.95
N HIS A 3 9.41 2.50 5.46
CA HIS A 3 10.41 1.47 5.73
C HIS A 3 9.76 0.08 5.68
N ASN A 4 9.82 -0.61 4.54
CA ASN A 4 9.17 -1.91 4.36
C ASN A 4 9.92 -3.09 5.02
N LEU A 5 9.19 -4.17 5.30
CA LEU A 5 9.78 -5.47 5.68
C LEU A 5 9.94 -6.40 4.47
N ASP A 6 9.30 -6.05 3.34
CA ASP A 6 9.38 -6.71 2.03
C ASP A 6 8.73 -8.11 2.01
N THR A 7 9.08 -9.01 2.92
CA THR A 7 8.55 -10.39 3.04
C THR A 7 8.65 -10.91 4.49
N SER A 8 8.53 -12.22 4.70
CA SER A 8 8.77 -12.89 5.98
C SER A 8 10.24 -12.75 6.44
N PRO A 9 10.51 -12.82 7.76
CA PRO A 9 11.88 -12.95 8.27
C PRO A 9 12.62 -14.15 7.66
N GLU A 10 11.92 -15.27 7.48
CA GLU A 10 12.47 -16.54 7.00
C GLU A 10 12.92 -16.47 5.53
N PHE A 11 12.24 -15.69 4.69
CA PHE A 11 12.56 -15.53 3.27
C PHE A 11 13.37 -14.26 2.94
N TYR A 12 13.54 -13.34 3.91
CA TYR A 12 14.19 -12.05 3.66
C TYR A 12 15.61 -12.18 3.11
N GLY A 13 16.39 -13.14 3.63
CA GLY A 13 17.78 -13.38 3.22
C GLY A 13 17.94 -13.85 1.78
N GLU A 14 16.90 -14.42 1.18
CA GLU A 14 16.88 -14.84 -0.23
C GLU A 14 16.72 -13.64 -1.18
N ILE A 15 16.20 -12.51 -0.67
CA ILE A 15 15.91 -11.32 -1.47
C ILE A 15 16.91 -10.19 -1.18
N VAL A 16 17.27 -9.99 0.09
CA VAL A 16 18.15 -8.89 0.53
C VAL A 16 19.20 -9.42 1.49
N THR A 17 20.47 -9.28 1.11
CA THR A 17 21.62 -9.76 1.88
C THR A 17 22.46 -8.65 2.52
N THR A 18 22.25 -7.39 2.13
CA THR A 18 23.06 -6.24 2.59
C THR A 18 22.60 -5.63 3.91
N ARG A 19 21.53 -6.17 4.50
CA ARG A 19 20.93 -5.75 5.77
C ARG A 19 20.18 -6.93 6.36
N THR A 20 20.02 -6.94 7.68
CA THR A 20 19.24 -7.98 8.35
C THR A 20 17.78 -7.57 8.48
N TYR A 21 16.90 -8.54 8.67
CA TYR A 21 15.51 -8.27 9.00
C TYR A 21 15.38 -7.47 10.31
N GLN A 22 16.25 -7.76 11.28
CA GLN A 22 16.26 -7.06 12.57
C GLN A 22 16.62 -5.58 12.41
N ASP A 23 17.55 -5.22 11.52
CA ASP A 23 17.88 -3.81 11.25
C ASP A 23 16.65 -3.01 10.80
N ARG A 24 15.74 -3.67 10.07
CA ARG A 24 14.49 -3.05 9.60
C ARG A 24 13.53 -2.81 10.74
N LEU A 25 13.36 -3.80 11.62
CA LEU A 25 12.54 -3.68 12.83
C LEU A 25 13.09 -2.59 13.77
N ASP A 26 14.40 -2.54 13.97
CA ASP A 26 15.06 -1.54 14.81
C ASP A 26 14.86 -0.13 14.24
N THR A 27 14.91 0.01 12.91
CA THR A 27 14.62 1.30 12.26
C THR A 27 13.16 1.70 12.45
N LEU A 28 12.21 0.78 12.32
CA LEU A 28 10.80 1.06 12.60
C LEU A 28 10.58 1.51 14.05
N ALA A 29 11.27 0.90 15.01
CA ALA A 29 11.22 1.33 16.41
C ALA A 29 11.78 2.75 16.58
N ARG A 30 12.91 3.08 15.96
CA ARG A 30 13.49 4.44 15.99
C ARG A 30 12.56 5.49 15.38
N VAL A 31 11.94 5.20 14.24
CA VAL A 31 10.97 6.08 13.58
C VAL A 31 9.80 6.39 14.51
N ARG A 32 9.31 5.38 15.24
CA ARG A 32 8.24 5.56 16.24
C ARG A 32 8.67 6.38 17.43
N SER A 33 9.84 6.10 18.00
CA SER A 33 10.39 6.89 19.12
C SER A 33 10.60 8.36 18.74
N ALA A 34 10.79 8.65 17.45
CA ALA A 34 10.87 10.02 16.92
C ALA A 34 9.49 10.68 16.69
N GLY A 35 8.37 10.01 17.00
CA GLY A 35 7.01 10.54 16.82
C GLY A 35 6.54 10.58 15.36
N LEU A 36 7.21 9.86 14.45
CA LEU A 36 6.86 9.84 13.04
C LEU A 36 5.90 8.68 12.73
N GLN A 37 4.90 8.95 11.89
CA GLN A 37 4.02 7.91 11.36
C GLN A 37 4.81 6.92 10.50
N VAL A 38 4.47 5.64 10.61
CA VAL A 38 5.09 4.52 9.91
C VAL A 38 4.28 4.14 8.67
N CYS A 39 4.97 4.04 7.54
CA CYS A 39 4.49 3.37 6.34
C CYS A 39 5.35 2.13 6.13
N CYS A 40 4.77 0.95 6.31
CA CYS A 40 5.52 -0.31 6.30
C CYS A 40 4.66 -1.44 5.75
N GLY A 41 5.15 -2.12 4.72
CA GLY A 41 4.48 -3.26 4.09
C GLY A 41 5.47 -4.14 3.35
N GLY A 42 5.05 -4.72 2.23
CA GLY A 42 5.91 -5.63 1.47
C GLY A 42 5.53 -5.82 0.01
N ILE A 43 6.16 -6.81 -0.62
CA ILE A 43 6.08 -7.14 -2.04
C ILE A 43 5.66 -8.60 -2.19
N ILE A 44 4.73 -8.87 -3.11
CA ILE A 44 4.28 -10.20 -3.49
C ILE A 44 4.87 -10.57 -4.85
N GLY A 45 5.22 -11.84 -5.04
CA GLY A 45 5.69 -12.38 -6.33
C GLY A 45 7.20 -12.47 -6.47
N MET A 46 7.96 -12.29 -5.39
CA MET A 46 9.42 -12.43 -5.36
C MET A 46 9.86 -13.91 -5.39
N GLY A 47 8.94 -14.83 -5.15
CA GLY A 47 9.16 -16.27 -5.01
C GLY A 47 8.82 -16.79 -3.63
N GLU A 48 8.30 -15.93 -2.76
CA GLU A 48 7.84 -16.25 -1.42
C GLU A 48 6.61 -17.16 -1.47
N SER A 49 6.45 -18.00 -0.46
CA SER A 49 5.29 -18.86 -0.29
C SER A 49 4.08 -18.09 0.27
N VAL A 50 2.90 -18.72 0.26
CA VAL A 50 1.72 -18.18 0.95
C VAL A 50 1.97 -18.03 2.45
N GLU A 51 2.74 -18.95 3.04
CA GLU A 51 3.14 -18.87 4.45
C GLU A 51 3.98 -17.62 4.70
N ASP A 52 4.95 -17.31 3.83
CA ASP A 52 5.78 -16.10 3.95
C ASP A 52 4.95 -14.82 3.91
N ARG A 53 3.94 -14.76 3.03
CA ARG A 53 2.99 -13.64 2.96
C ARG A 53 2.21 -13.50 4.28
N ALA A 54 1.75 -14.62 4.84
CA ALA A 54 1.07 -14.63 6.13
C ALA A 54 2.00 -14.18 7.27
N ARG A 55 3.27 -14.60 7.27
CA ARG A 55 4.28 -14.22 8.26
C ARG A 55 4.64 -12.74 8.19
N LEU A 56 4.70 -12.16 6.98
CA LEU A 56 4.82 -10.71 6.80
C LEU A 56 3.63 -9.99 7.45
N LEU A 57 2.39 -10.37 7.13
CA LEU A 57 1.20 -9.72 7.70
C LEU A 57 1.11 -9.91 9.22
N GLN A 58 1.44 -11.09 9.73
CA GLN A 58 1.52 -11.37 11.16
C GLN A 58 2.54 -10.45 11.84
N THR A 59 3.71 -10.25 11.24
CA THR A 59 4.75 -9.37 11.79
C THR A 59 4.24 -7.93 11.84
N LEU A 60 3.65 -7.43 10.75
CA LEU A 60 3.08 -6.07 10.68
C LEU A 60 1.97 -5.84 11.71
N ALA A 61 1.06 -6.81 11.85
CA ALA A 61 -0.04 -6.77 12.81
C ALA A 61 0.43 -6.88 14.27
N ASN A 62 1.59 -7.49 14.52
CA ASN A 62 2.16 -7.57 15.87
C ASN A 62 2.97 -6.32 16.28
N LEU A 63 3.23 -5.39 15.36
CA LEU A 63 3.83 -4.10 15.71
C LEU A 63 2.86 -3.30 16.58
N LYS A 64 3.36 -2.62 17.62
CA LYS A 64 2.54 -1.78 18.52
C LYS A 64 2.97 -0.31 18.49
N PRO A 65 2.13 0.63 18.01
CA PRO A 65 0.84 0.42 17.30
C PRO A 65 1.01 -0.27 15.94
N HIS A 66 -0.07 -0.62 15.21
CA HIS A 66 0.06 -1.03 13.80
C HIS A 66 0.64 0.12 12.95
N PRO A 67 1.27 -0.15 11.79
CA PRO A 67 1.65 0.90 10.85
C PRO A 67 0.44 1.73 10.39
N GLU A 68 0.57 3.05 10.31
CA GLU A 68 -0.50 3.95 9.84
C GLU A 68 -0.82 3.71 8.35
N SER A 69 0.17 3.26 7.57
CA SER A 69 -0.01 2.87 6.18
C SER A 69 0.70 1.54 5.91
N VAL A 70 -0.01 0.61 5.28
CA VAL A 70 0.48 -0.72 4.91
C VAL A 70 0.43 -0.87 3.39
N PRO A 71 1.52 -0.57 2.66
CA PRO A 71 1.58 -0.80 1.23
C PRO A 71 1.67 -2.30 0.89
N VAL A 72 0.81 -2.72 -0.02
CA VAL A 72 0.86 -4.04 -0.67
C VAL A 72 1.28 -3.81 -2.11
N ASN A 73 2.45 -4.32 -2.48
CA ASN A 73 3.02 -4.20 -3.81
C ASN A 73 3.02 -5.56 -4.50
N ALA A 74 2.74 -5.58 -5.80
CA ALA A 74 3.12 -6.71 -6.64
C ALA A 74 4.52 -6.44 -7.22
N LEU A 75 5.33 -7.49 -7.36
CA LEU A 75 6.66 -7.41 -7.96
C LEU A 75 6.57 -6.78 -9.36
N ALA A 76 7.29 -5.69 -9.56
CA ALA A 76 7.59 -5.19 -10.89
C ALA A 76 8.89 -5.86 -11.36
N ALA A 77 8.77 -6.88 -12.20
CA ALA A 77 9.93 -7.56 -12.78
C ALA A 77 10.63 -6.61 -13.77
N VAL A 78 11.88 -6.24 -13.46
CA VAL A 78 12.66 -5.28 -14.26
C VAL A 78 13.83 -6.00 -14.93
N PRO A 79 14.04 -5.83 -16.25
CA PRO A 79 15.20 -6.41 -16.95
C PRO A 79 16.53 -6.05 -16.27
N GLY A 80 17.42 -7.05 -16.16
CA GLY A 80 18.71 -6.94 -15.50
C GLY A 80 18.69 -7.19 -13.99
N THR A 81 17.51 -7.32 -13.37
CA THR A 81 17.41 -7.74 -11.96
C THR A 81 17.38 -9.28 -11.84
N PRO A 82 17.82 -9.86 -10.71
CA PRO A 82 17.71 -11.31 -10.49
C PRO A 82 16.28 -11.86 -10.55
N LEU A 83 15.26 -10.99 -10.39
CA LEU A 83 13.84 -11.36 -10.40
C LEU A 83 13.14 -11.02 -11.72
N GLN A 84 13.88 -10.69 -12.79
CA GLN A 84 13.33 -10.24 -14.07
C GLN A 84 12.40 -11.27 -14.75
N ASP A 85 12.64 -12.57 -14.52
CA ASP A 85 11.91 -13.66 -15.18
C ASP A 85 10.77 -14.22 -14.30
N ARG A 86 10.45 -13.56 -13.18
CA ARG A 86 9.33 -13.96 -12.34
C ARG A 86 8.00 -13.72 -13.07
N PRO A 87 7.05 -14.67 -13.00
CA PRO A 87 5.74 -14.49 -13.62
C PRO A 87 4.96 -13.37 -12.91
N PRO A 88 3.99 -12.73 -13.59
CA PRO A 88 3.06 -11.81 -12.96
C PRO A 88 2.33 -12.47 -11.79
N VAL A 89 2.08 -11.69 -10.74
CA VAL A 89 1.28 -12.13 -9.58
C VAL A 89 -0.17 -12.33 -10.02
N ASP A 90 -0.79 -13.43 -9.58
CA ASP A 90 -2.23 -13.64 -9.75
C ASP A 90 -2.99 -12.48 -9.07
N PRO A 91 -3.84 -11.74 -9.80
CA PRO A 91 -4.63 -10.67 -9.20
C PRO A 91 -5.42 -11.07 -7.95
N LEU A 92 -5.90 -12.32 -7.87
CA LEU A 92 -6.64 -12.81 -6.70
C LEU A 92 -5.74 -13.03 -5.48
N ASP A 93 -4.45 -13.32 -5.66
CA ASP A 93 -3.50 -13.38 -4.56
C ASP A 93 -3.28 -11.99 -3.95
N LEU A 94 -3.25 -10.95 -4.80
CA LEU A 94 -3.14 -9.58 -4.34
C LEU A 94 -4.42 -9.14 -3.60
N VAL A 95 -5.60 -9.46 -4.13
CA VAL A 95 -6.89 -9.23 -3.46
C VAL A 95 -6.93 -9.92 -2.10
N ARG A 96 -6.49 -11.19 -2.00
CA ARG A 96 -6.44 -11.93 -0.74
C ARG A 96 -5.48 -11.30 0.27
N MET A 97 -4.33 -10.82 -0.18
CA MET A 97 -3.39 -10.11 0.68
C MET A 97 -3.98 -8.81 1.22
N VAL A 98 -4.65 -8.02 0.37
CA VAL A 98 -5.32 -6.78 0.75
C VAL A 98 -6.44 -7.05 1.77
N ALA A 99 -7.30 -8.04 1.51
CA ALA A 99 -8.37 -8.45 2.42
C ALA A 99 -7.82 -8.85 3.79
N THR A 100 -6.78 -9.69 3.79
CA THR A 100 -6.15 -10.18 5.03
C THR A 100 -5.51 -9.02 5.80
N ALA A 101 -4.81 -8.11 5.12
CA ALA A 101 -4.22 -6.92 5.73
C ALA A 101 -5.30 -6.01 6.35
N ARG A 102 -6.41 -5.78 5.66
CA ARG A 102 -7.55 -4.99 6.18
C ARG A 102 -8.13 -5.63 7.45
N ILE A 103 -8.34 -6.95 7.45
CA ILE A 103 -8.92 -7.65 8.61
C ILE A 103 -7.99 -7.56 9.82
N LEU A 104 -6.69 -7.83 9.63
CA LEU A 104 -5.71 -7.82 10.72
C LEU A 104 -5.41 -6.41 11.25
N MET A 105 -5.46 -5.40 10.38
CA MET A 105 -5.08 -4.03 10.69
C MET A 105 -6.19 -3.04 10.30
N PRO A 106 -7.34 -3.05 10.99
CA PRO A 106 -8.55 -2.36 10.55
C PRO A 106 -8.43 -0.83 10.50
N LEU A 107 -7.55 -0.25 11.32
CA LEU A 107 -7.33 1.21 11.37
C LEU A 107 -6.22 1.69 10.42
N SER A 108 -5.44 0.77 9.84
CA SER A 108 -4.36 1.11 8.92
C SER A 108 -4.89 1.49 7.54
N ARG A 109 -4.20 2.39 6.85
CA ARG A 109 -4.42 2.62 5.41
C ARG A 109 -3.76 1.50 4.62
N VAL A 110 -4.55 0.61 4.01
CA VAL A 110 -4.02 -0.43 3.15
C VAL A 110 -3.84 0.16 1.75
N ARG A 111 -2.59 0.22 1.27
CA ARG A 111 -2.25 0.93 0.04
C ARG A 111 -1.93 -0.03 -1.10
N LEU A 112 -2.80 -0.07 -2.11
CA LEU A 112 -2.52 -0.73 -3.38
C LEU A 112 -1.48 0.10 -4.14
N SER A 113 -0.24 -0.41 -4.22
CA SER A 113 0.93 0.39 -4.58
C SER A 113 1.57 -0.05 -5.90
N ALA A 114 2.83 -0.49 -5.90
CA ALA A 114 3.53 -0.90 -7.11
C ALA A 114 2.90 -2.15 -7.74
N GLY A 115 2.98 -2.24 -9.07
CA GLY A 115 2.40 -3.33 -9.86
C GLY A 115 0.92 -3.16 -10.22
N ARG A 116 0.25 -2.14 -9.67
CA ARG A 116 -1.17 -1.84 -9.94
C ARG A 116 -1.50 -1.69 -11.43
N ARG A 117 -0.62 -1.06 -12.21
CA ARG A 117 -0.79 -0.84 -13.65
C ARG A 117 -0.96 -2.14 -14.45
N ALA A 118 -0.41 -3.25 -13.95
CA ALA A 118 -0.53 -4.55 -14.60
C ALA A 118 -1.87 -5.27 -14.29
N LEU A 119 -2.66 -4.73 -13.35
CA LEU A 119 -3.95 -5.30 -12.97
C LEU A 119 -5.05 -4.82 -13.92
N SER A 120 -6.00 -5.71 -14.23
CA SER A 120 -7.23 -5.30 -14.90
C SER A 120 -8.03 -4.32 -14.04
N LYS A 121 -8.95 -3.60 -14.66
CA LYS A 121 -9.86 -2.68 -13.98
C LYS A 121 -10.62 -3.39 -12.86
N GLU A 122 -11.18 -4.56 -13.15
CA GLU A 122 -11.96 -5.39 -12.23
C GLU A 122 -11.11 -5.85 -11.04
N ALA A 123 -9.85 -6.23 -11.28
CA ALA A 123 -8.93 -6.61 -10.21
C ALA A 123 -8.61 -5.44 -9.27
N GLN A 124 -8.45 -4.22 -9.80
CA GLN A 124 -8.25 -3.03 -8.97
C GLN A 124 -9.51 -2.72 -8.15
N ILE A 125 -10.71 -2.79 -8.75
CA ILE A 125 -11.99 -2.64 -8.04
C ILE A 125 -12.12 -3.68 -6.93
N LEU A 126 -11.79 -4.95 -7.20
CA LEU A 126 -11.81 -6.01 -6.19
C LEU A 126 -10.82 -5.73 -5.04
N CYS A 127 -9.63 -5.18 -5.31
CA CYS A 127 -8.70 -4.78 -4.25
C CYS A 127 -9.29 -3.66 -3.38
N PHE A 128 -9.97 -2.68 -3.98
CA PHE A 128 -10.65 -1.63 -3.25
C PHE A 128 -11.78 -2.18 -2.36
N LEU A 129 -12.63 -3.04 -2.91
CA LEU A 129 -13.71 -3.71 -2.16
C LEU A 129 -13.17 -4.62 -1.04
N ALA A 130 -12.02 -5.25 -1.26
CA ALA A 130 -11.32 -6.04 -0.24
C ALA A 130 -10.74 -5.20 0.91
N GLY A 131 -10.62 -3.88 0.73
CA GLY A 131 -10.26 -2.96 1.80
C GLY A 131 -9.03 -2.08 1.52
N ALA A 132 -8.46 -2.10 0.32
CA ALA A 132 -7.51 -1.06 -0.07
C ALA A 132 -8.21 0.31 -0.08
N ASN A 133 -7.56 1.32 0.48
CA ASN A 133 -8.11 2.68 0.58
C ASN A 133 -7.05 3.76 0.36
N SER A 134 -5.96 3.41 -0.33
CA SER A 134 -4.87 4.32 -0.68
C SER A 134 -4.17 3.80 -1.93
N ILE A 135 -3.72 4.71 -2.78
CA ILE A 135 -2.95 4.45 -4.02
C ILE A 135 -1.84 5.49 -4.17
N PHE A 136 -0.85 5.21 -5.01
CA PHE A 136 0.02 6.26 -5.56
C PHE A 136 -0.66 6.87 -6.78
N HIS A 137 -0.81 8.18 -6.79
CA HIS A 137 -1.49 8.91 -7.86
C HIS A 137 -0.48 9.73 -8.68
N GLY A 138 -0.63 9.70 -10.01
CA GLY A 138 0.25 10.34 -10.98
C GLY A 138 1.11 9.33 -11.76
N ASP A 139 1.61 9.75 -12.91
CA ASP A 139 2.00 8.87 -14.02
C ASP A 139 3.26 8.02 -13.79
N LYS A 140 4.01 8.29 -12.71
CA LYS A 140 5.25 7.59 -12.37
C LYS A 140 5.32 7.23 -10.90
N LEU A 141 5.74 5.99 -10.62
CA LEU A 141 6.09 5.53 -9.28
C LEU A 141 7.59 5.25 -9.20
N LEU A 142 8.34 6.16 -8.57
CA LEU A 142 9.80 6.12 -8.47
C LEU A 142 10.46 6.04 -9.86
N THR A 143 10.71 4.83 -10.35
CA THR A 143 11.36 4.53 -11.63
C THR A 143 10.45 3.84 -12.65
N THR A 144 9.28 3.33 -12.24
CA THR A 144 8.34 2.62 -13.11
C THR A 144 7.13 3.49 -13.48
N ALA A 145 6.49 3.18 -14.61
CA ALA A 145 5.24 3.81 -14.99
C ALA A 145 4.11 3.40 -14.02
N ASN A 146 3.20 4.34 -13.75
CA ASN A 146 2.01 4.14 -12.94
C ASN A 146 0.76 4.39 -13.81
N ASN A 147 -0.43 4.24 -13.23
CA ASN A 147 -1.67 4.63 -13.88
C ASN A 147 -1.69 6.15 -14.13
N ASP A 148 -2.39 6.56 -15.18
CA ASP A 148 -2.69 7.97 -15.45
C ASP A 148 -3.61 8.54 -14.35
N ALA A 149 -3.44 9.83 -14.06
CA ALA A 149 -4.24 10.50 -13.03
C ALA A 149 -5.75 10.53 -13.37
N ALA A 150 -6.12 10.75 -14.63
CA ALA A 150 -7.52 10.76 -15.04
C ALA A 150 -8.13 9.36 -14.94
N ASP A 151 -7.39 8.32 -15.35
CA ASP A 151 -7.82 6.92 -15.23
C ASP A 151 -8.06 6.54 -13.76
N ASP A 152 -7.21 7.00 -12.85
CA ASP A 152 -7.38 6.77 -11.41
C ASP A 152 -8.66 7.41 -10.87
N LEU A 153 -8.98 8.63 -11.30
CA LEU A 153 -10.20 9.33 -10.87
C LEU A 153 -11.46 8.63 -11.39
N ALA A 154 -11.46 8.23 -12.67
CA ALA A 154 -12.55 7.47 -13.27
C ALA A 154 -12.76 6.13 -12.56
N LEU A 155 -11.68 5.40 -12.26
CA LEU A 155 -11.73 4.13 -11.55
C LEU A 155 -12.34 4.27 -10.14
N ILE A 156 -11.96 5.33 -9.41
CA ILE A 156 -12.50 5.61 -8.07
C ILE A 156 -14.01 5.85 -8.14
N GLU A 157 -14.47 6.62 -9.13
CA GLU A 157 -15.89 6.89 -9.34
C GLU A 157 -16.66 5.62 -9.72
N GLU A 158 -16.14 4.84 -10.69
CA GLU A 158 -16.74 3.56 -11.12
C GLU A 158 -16.82 2.53 -9.98
N ALA A 159 -15.83 2.53 -9.07
CA ALA A 159 -15.83 1.68 -7.89
C ALA A 159 -16.81 2.15 -6.79
N GLY A 160 -17.52 3.27 -7.00
CA GLY A 160 -18.41 3.86 -6.00
C GLY A 160 -17.68 4.49 -4.81
N LEU A 161 -16.39 4.80 -4.98
CA LEU A 161 -15.55 5.39 -3.95
C LEU A 161 -15.49 6.92 -4.06
N ARG A 162 -14.92 7.57 -3.03
CA ARG A 162 -14.72 9.01 -2.99
C ARG A 162 -13.28 9.32 -2.59
N VAL A 163 -12.70 10.34 -3.23
CA VAL A 163 -11.42 10.89 -2.81
C VAL A 163 -11.60 11.55 -1.46
N GLN A 164 -10.73 11.23 -0.50
CA GLN A 164 -10.72 11.91 0.79
C GLN A 164 -10.31 13.39 0.56
N PRO A 165 -11.17 14.36 0.91
CA PRO A 165 -10.81 15.77 0.77
C PRO A 165 -9.66 16.10 1.73
N HIS A 166 -8.79 17.03 1.30
CA HIS A 166 -7.74 17.52 2.19
C HIS A 166 -8.38 18.17 3.43
N PRO A 167 -7.89 17.92 4.66
CA PRO A 167 -8.49 18.47 5.87
C PRO A 167 -8.67 20.01 5.85
N LEU A 168 -7.75 20.72 5.21
CA LEU A 168 -7.85 22.18 5.04
C LEU A 168 -9.00 22.64 4.12
N LEU A 169 -9.49 21.79 3.21
CA LEU A 169 -10.65 22.09 2.37
C LEU A 169 -11.95 21.98 3.18
N LEU A 170 -12.02 21.07 4.16
CA LEU A 170 -13.17 20.90 5.04
C LEU A 170 -13.35 22.10 6.00
N LEU A 171 -12.25 22.69 6.47
CA LEU A 171 -12.28 23.89 7.31
C LEU A 171 -12.81 25.15 6.57
N ARG A 172 -12.72 25.18 5.24
CA ARG A 172 -13.22 26.29 4.42
C ARG A 172 -14.71 26.20 4.11
N SER A 173 -15.32 25.01 4.18
CA SER A 173 -16.77 24.85 3.97
C SER A 173 -17.61 25.21 5.20
N GLU A 174 -17.05 25.17 6.40
CA GLU A 174 -17.77 25.50 7.64
C GLU A 174 -17.78 27.00 7.99
N SER A 175 -17.01 27.83 7.27
CA SER A 175 -16.93 29.29 7.48
C SER A 175 -17.81 30.11 6.54
N ALA A 176 -18.54 29.49 5.62
CA ALA A 176 -19.51 30.16 4.77
C ALA A 176 -20.86 30.34 5.51
N VAL A 177 -20.93 31.38 6.35
CA VAL A 177 -22.21 31.91 6.82
C VAL A 177 -22.98 32.42 5.59
N PRO A 178 -24.24 32.01 5.34
CA PRO A 178 -25.00 32.55 4.22
C PRO A 178 -25.19 34.04 4.44
N ALA A 179 -24.76 34.85 3.48
CA ALA A 179 -25.03 36.27 3.48
C ALA A 179 -26.56 36.47 3.53
N GLU A 180 -27.04 37.03 4.63
CA GLU A 180 -28.41 37.53 4.74
C GLU A 180 -28.68 38.45 3.55
N VAL A 181 -29.65 38.06 2.73
CA VAL A 181 -30.27 38.96 1.74
C VAL A 181 -31.05 40.00 2.55
N LYS A 182 -30.51 41.21 2.64
CA LYS A 182 -31.25 42.39 3.13
C LYS A 182 -31.77 43.20 1.94
N ALA A 183 -33.10 43.31 1.94
CA ALA A 183 -34.01 44.19 1.17
C ALA A 183 -34.07 43.99 -0.35
#